data_AF-A0A3D1PDK5-F1
#
_entry.id   AF-A0A3D1PDK5-F1
#
_cell.length_a   1.000
_cell.length_b   1.000
_cell.length_c   1.000
_cell.angle_alpha   90.00
_cell.angle_beta   90.00
_cell.angle_gamma   90.00
#
_symmetry.space_group_name_H-M   'P 1'
#
loop_
_entity.id
_entity.type
_entity.pdbx_description
1 polymer ?
#
loop_
_entity_poly.entity_id
_entity_poly.type
_entity_poly.pdbx_seq_one_letter_code
_entity_poly.pdbx_strand_id
1 'polypeptide(L)'
;MTSVNLKYKPLGAYLIEAGIVNSVQIDLALNEQQLSQRRLGEILSGWGWVEQQTIEYLIEKIVLPEQQTQNNKFDDSEINLYRNGSEFGQESLAIVPDANAISLLNLNTPFRKLEFIVSARKAARFLLTVVTVLVLLSLIGQFNHYFLPDYPFRELFAQLTNVDEEVNFPTLYSASALLISSALLAIIAYAKKSNGERYVQYWSALSIIFMILSLDEFLGLHEKVIVPLRHTLKAGGLFYYTWVIPGTIFVLICLLSFMRFLAALPVKTQRLILIAGSVYIGGALGVEMLDGYYAQMYSNDSMMYSILTTIEEFMEMLGIVILIYALLSYISSFMKGV
;
A
#
# COMPACT_ATOMS: atom_id res chain seq x y z
N MET A 1 -8.35 44.39 34.42
CA MET A 1 -8.06 43.01 34.88
C MET A 1 -7.93 42.10 33.66
N THR A 2 -6.72 41.73 33.27
CA THR A 2 -6.52 40.54 32.43
C THR A 2 -6.75 39.33 33.33
N SER A 3 -7.89 38.67 33.20
CA SER A 3 -8.07 37.34 33.79
C SER A 3 -6.98 36.44 33.20
N VAL A 4 -5.98 36.09 33.99
CA VAL A 4 -5.00 35.07 33.62
C VAL A 4 -5.77 33.77 33.56
N ASN A 5 -6.23 33.41 32.37
CA ASN A 5 -6.89 32.15 32.10
C ASN A 5 -5.80 31.07 32.17
N LEU A 6 -5.56 30.53 33.38
CA LEU A 6 -4.68 29.39 33.62
C LEU A 6 -5.27 28.19 32.86
N LYS A 7 -4.85 28.01 31.61
CA LYS A 7 -5.30 26.91 30.78
C LYS A 7 -4.49 25.67 31.17
N TYR A 8 -4.94 24.98 32.23
CA TYR A 8 -4.40 23.68 32.60
C TYR A 8 -4.41 22.76 31.39
N LYS A 9 -3.34 21.98 31.24
CA LYS A 9 -3.26 20.99 30.17
C LYS A 9 -4.37 19.95 30.36
N PRO A 10 -5.23 19.73 29.35
CA PRO A 10 -6.36 18.82 29.48
C PRO A 10 -5.90 17.36 29.50
N LEU A 11 -6.68 16.48 30.14
CA LEU A 11 -6.40 15.04 30.23
C LEU A 11 -6.12 14.40 28.85
N GLY A 12 -6.84 14.82 27.80
CA GLY A 12 -6.60 14.33 26.45
C GLY A 12 -5.18 14.60 25.93
N ALA A 13 -4.56 15.71 26.32
CA ALA A 13 -3.18 16.02 25.92
C ALA A 13 -2.16 15.09 26.62
N TYR A 14 -2.41 14.74 27.89
CA TYR A 14 -1.59 13.76 28.61
C TYR A 14 -1.66 12.36 27.98
N LEU A 15 -2.87 11.94 27.59
CA LEU A 15 -3.07 10.63 26.98
C LEU A 15 -2.45 10.54 25.57
N ILE A 16 -2.46 11.64 24.82
CA ILE A 16 -1.78 11.73 23.51
C ILE A 16 -0.26 11.68 23.68
N GLU A 17 0.30 12.45 24.61
CA GLU A 17 1.75 12.47 24.84
C GLU A 17 2.29 11.14 25.37
N ALA A 18 1.49 10.43 26.16
CA ALA A 18 1.83 9.09 26.64
C ALA A 18 1.69 8.01 25.55
N GLY A 19 1.18 8.36 24.36
CA GLY A 19 0.94 7.40 23.27
C GLY A 19 -0.17 6.38 23.56
N ILE A 20 -1.01 6.65 24.56
CA ILE A 20 -2.08 5.75 25.01
C ILE A 20 -3.31 5.88 24.09
N VAL A 21 -3.56 7.09 23.60
CA VAL A 21 -4.60 7.38 22.60
C VAL A 21 -4.07 8.34 21.55
N ASN A 22 -4.66 8.33 20.36
CA ASN A 22 -4.35 9.30 19.31
C ASN A 22 -5.34 10.48 19.30
N SER A 23 -5.03 11.52 18.52
CA SER A 23 -5.87 12.71 18.42
C SER A 23 -7.29 12.41 17.91
N VAL A 24 -7.45 11.43 17.02
CA VAL A 24 -8.76 11.02 16.48
C VAL A 24 -9.65 10.42 17.56
N GLN A 25 -9.08 9.58 18.43
CA GLN A 25 -9.79 9.02 19.57
C GLN A 25 -10.23 10.12 20.54
N ILE A 26 -9.39 11.12 20.78
CA ILE A 26 -9.77 12.28 21.61
C ILE A 26 -10.88 13.09 20.95
N ASP A 27 -10.80 13.38 19.66
CA ASP A 27 -11.81 14.18 18.96
C ASP A 27 -13.19 13.48 18.94
N LEU A 28 -13.21 12.17 18.72
CA LEU A 28 -14.43 11.37 18.77
C LEU A 28 -15.03 11.37 20.19
N ALA A 29 -14.19 11.20 21.21
CA ALA A 29 -14.64 11.18 22.59
C ALA A 29 -15.10 12.57 23.08
N LEU A 30 -14.49 13.67 22.57
CA LEU A 30 -14.93 15.04 22.85
C LEU A 30 -16.27 15.36 22.19
N ASN A 31 -16.52 14.84 20.98
CA ASN A 31 -17.82 14.98 20.32
C ASN A 31 -18.92 14.23 21.09
N GLU A 32 -18.67 12.99 21.53
CA GLU A 32 -19.60 12.29 22.43
C GLU A 32 -19.75 13.01 23.77
N GLN A 33 -18.69 13.60 24.32
CA GLN A 33 -18.77 14.36 25.57
C GLN A 33 -19.73 15.55 25.48
N GLN A 34 -19.75 16.25 24.34
CA GLN A 34 -20.68 17.35 24.11
C GLN A 34 -22.14 16.89 24.07
N LEU A 35 -22.39 15.70 23.50
CA LEU A 35 -23.72 15.11 23.35
C LEU A 35 -24.24 14.43 24.63
N SER A 36 -23.35 13.76 25.37
CA SER A 36 -23.70 12.90 26.51
C SER A 36 -23.46 13.53 27.88
N GLN A 37 -22.69 14.63 27.95
CA GLN A 37 -22.21 15.25 29.19
C GLN A 37 -21.39 14.31 30.11
N ARG A 38 -20.97 13.13 29.61
CA ARG A 38 -20.11 12.19 30.34
C ARG A 38 -18.68 12.70 30.42
N ARG A 39 -17.90 12.23 31.40
CA ARG A 39 -16.49 12.64 31.51
C ARG A 39 -15.68 11.99 30.39
N LEU A 40 -14.72 12.72 29.82
CA LEU A 40 -13.85 12.22 28.74
C LEU A 40 -13.23 10.85 29.05
N GLY A 41 -12.76 10.64 30.29
CA GLY A 41 -12.20 9.36 30.72
C GLY A 41 -13.21 8.20 30.72
N GLU A 42 -14.47 8.45 31.08
CA GLU A 42 -15.53 7.43 31.08
C GLU A 42 -15.94 7.02 29.66
N ILE A 43 -15.85 7.95 28.71
CA ILE A 43 -16.11 7.68 27.29
C ILE A 43 -14.97 6.84 26.71
N LEU A 44 -13.72 7.25 26.96
CA LEU A 44 -12.54 6.50 26.49
C LEU A 44 -12.47 5.09 27.08
N SER A 45 -12.84 4.91 28.35
CA SER A 45 -12.94 3.59 28.96
C SER A 45 -14.15 2.81 28.47
N GLY A 46 -15.31 3.46 28.28
CA GLY A 46 -16.52 2.82 27.78
C GLY A 46 -16.37 2.26 26.36
N TRP A 47 -15.52 2.86 25.53
CA TRP A 47 -15.17 2.39 24.19
C TRP A 47 -14.00 1.39 24.16
N GLY A 48 -13.41 1.07 25.32
CA GLY A 48 -12.29 0.11 25.42
C GLY A 48 -10.97 0.64 24.87
N TRP A 49 -10.81 1.96 24.74
CA TRP A 49 -9.57 2.56 24.24
C TRP A 49 -8.54 2.81 25.33
N VAL A 50 -8.97 2.99 26.58
CA VAL A 50 -8.10 3.11 27.75
C VAL A 50 -8.75 2.42 28.93
N GLU A 51 -8.01 1.58 29.66
CA GLU A 51 -8.54 1.01 30.89
C GLU A 51 -8.73 2.09 31.95
N GLN A 52 -9.85 2.02 32.70
CA GLN A 52 -10.18 2.97 33.77
C GLN A 52 -9.03 3.15 34.78
N GLN A 53 -8.35 2.05 35.14
CA GLN A 53 -7.20 2.06 36.06
C GLN A 53 -6.02 2.89 35.52
N THR A 54 -5.80 2.89 34.21
CA THR A 54 -4.76 3.68 33.55
C THR A 54 -5.07 5.18 33.61
N ILE A 55 -6.35 5.55 33.47
CA ILE A 55 -6.81 6.93 33.58
C ILE A 55 -6.63 7.44 35.01
N GLU A 56 -7.05 6.64 36.00
CA GLU A 56 -6.90 6.96 37.41
C GLU A 56 -5.44 7.12 37.82
N TYR A 57 -4.57 6.20 37.37
CA TYR A 57 -3.13 6.28 37.59
C TYR A 57 -2.51 7.56 37.03
N LEU A 58 -2.86 7.93 35.79
CA LEU A 58 -2.38 9.16 35.16
C LEU A 58 -2.83 10.41 35.89
N ILE A 59 -4.09 10.45 36.32
CA ILE A 59 -4.62 11.58 37.07
C ILE A 59 -3.88 11.73 38.40
N GLU A 60 -3.75 10.63 39.16
CA GLU A 60 -3.17 10.64 40.50
C GLU A 60 -1.66 10.90 40.49
N LYS A 61 -0.92 10.25 39.59
CA LYS A 61 0.55 10.27 39.61
C LYS A 61 1.17 11.35 38.73
N ILE A 62 0.44 11.90 37.76
CA ILE A 62 1.01 12.84 36.78
C ILE A 62 0.23 14.16 36.76
N VAL A 63 -1.08 14.12 36.49
CA VAL A 63 -1.87 15.34 36.27
C VAL A 63 -1.97 16.17 37.55
N LEU A 64 -2.39 15.57 38.67
CA LEU A 64 -2.56 16.31 39.93
C LEU A 64 -1.23 16.89 40.48
N PRO A 65 -0.12 16.13 40.53
CA PRO A 65 1.17 16.68 40.97
C PRO A 65 1.69 17.80 40.08
N GLU A 66 1.52 17.70 38.75
CA GLU A 66 1.98 18.73 37.82
C GLU A 66 1.17 20.03 37.95
N GLN A 67 -0.15 19.92 38.13
CA GLN A 67 -1.02 21.06 38.39
C GLN A 67 -0.69 21.75 39.73
N GLN A 68 -0.38 20.99 40.77
CA GLN A 68 0.07 21.53 42.06
C GLN A 68 1.44 22.21 41.97
N THR A 69 2.37 21.64 41.19
CA THR A 69 3.70 22.23 40.96
C THR A 69 3.62 23.53 40.17
N GLN A 70 2.69 23.62 39.21
CA GLN A 70 2.41 24.87 38.50
C GLN A 70 1.83 25.91 39.47
N ASN A 71 0.84 25.56 40.29
CA ASN A 71 0.27 26.49 41.27
C ASN A 71 1.29 27.00 42.30
N ASN A 72 2.17 26.15 42.83
CA ASN A 72 3.19 26.59 43.79
C ASN A 72 4.26 27.51 43.17
N LYS A 73 4.61 27.31 41.89
CA LYS A 73 5.51 28.22 41.16
C LYS A 73 4.87 29.60 40.93
N PHE A 74 3.54 29.66 40.81
CA PHE A 74 2.82 30.92 40.67
C PHE A 74 2.68 31.65 42.01
N ASP A 75 2.40 30.94 43.10
CA ASP A 75 2.27 31.53 44.45
C ASP A 75 3.58 32.18 44.92
N ASP A 76 4.74 31.53 44.68
CA ASP A 76 6.06 32.11 44.95
C ASP A 76 6.38 33.34 44.06
N SER A 77 5.80 33.43 42.86
CA SER A 77 6.02 34.54 41.93
C SER A 77 5.10 35.73 42.20
N GLU A 78 3.85 35.50 42.61
CA GLU A 78 2.88 36.55 42.96
C GLU A 78 3.19 37.16 44.33
N ILE A 79 3.58 36.37 45.34
CA ILE A 79 3.99 36.91 46.66
C ILE A 79 5.18 37.89 46.52
N ASN A 80 6.07 37.67 45.57
CA ASN A 80 7.19 38.57 45.28
C ASN A 80 6.77 39.85 44.51
N LEU A 81 5.67 39.80 43.76
CA LEU A 81 5.11 40.95 43.03
C LEU A 81 4.18 41.81 43.89
N TYR A 82 3.47 41.23 44.86
CA TYR A 82 2.57 41.96 45.77
C TYR A 82 3.26 42.64 46.97
N ARG A 83 4.58 42.51 47.12
CA ARG A 83 5.35 43.27 48.12
C ARG A 83 5.64 44.71 47.69
N ASN A 84 5.43 45.04 46.41
CA ASN A 84 5.67 46.37 45.85
C ASN A 84 4.49 46.83 44.99
N GLY A 85 3.63 47.70 45.53
CA GLY A 85 2.76 48.55 44.71
C GLY A 85 1.27 48.42 45.00
N SER A 86 0.77 49.40 45.76
CA SER A 86 -0.63 49.74 45.95
C SER A 86 -1.23 50.45 44.73
N GLU A 87 -2.49 50.15 44.38
CA GLU A 87 -3.62 51.11 44.19
C GLU A 87 -4.71 50.66 43.18
N PHE A 88 -5.95 50.76 43.69
CA PHE A 88 -7.30 50.85 43.12
C PHE A 88 -7.61 50.88 41.60
N GLY A 89 -8.77 50.28 41.27
CA GLY A 89 -9.63 50.67 40.13
C GLY A 89 -10.69 49.63 39.74
N GLN A 90 -11.96 49.88 40.07
CA GLN A 90 -13.15 49.13 39.63
C GLN A 90 -13.50 49.44 38.17
N GLU A 91 -13.92 48.43 37.39
CA GLU A 91 -14.92 48.60 36.31
C GLU A 91 -15.49 47.25 35.83
N SER A 92 -16.82 47.16 35.79
CA SER A 92 -17.62 46.07 35.22
C SER A 92 -17.82 46.26 33.72
N LEU A 93 -18.05 45.19 32.93
CA LEU A 93 -19.10 45.18 31.90
C LEU A 93 -19.27 43.82 31.18
N ALA A 94 -20.50 43.61 30.73
CA ALA A 94 -21.17 42.43 30.19
C ALA A 94 -20.50 41.69 29.01
N ILE A 95 -20.73 40.38 28.92
CA ILE A 95 -20.38 39.54 27.76
C ILE A 95 -21.61 39.36 26.87
N VAL A 96 -21.55 39.96 25.69
CA VAL A 96 -22.38 39.68 24.50
C VAL A 96 -21.80 38.44 23.80
N PRO A 97 -22.60 37.47 23.29
CA PRO A 97 -22.05 36.35 22.55
C PRO A 97 -21.52 36.82 21.19
N ASP A 98 -20.21 36.67 20.95
CA ASP A 98 -19.56 37.04 19.69
C ASP A 98 -19.97 36.09 18.56
N ALA A 99 -20.55 36.67 17.50
CA ALA A 99 -21.01 36.02 16.28
C ALA A 99 -19.87 35.50 15.38
N ASN A 100 -18.62 35.58 15.83
CA ASN A 100 -17.44 35.09 15.11
C ASN A 100 -17.13 33.59 15.30
N ALA A 101 -17.92 32.84 16.07
CA ALA A 101 -17.70 31.39 16.23
C ALA A 101 -18.03 30.56 14.97
N ILE A 102 -18.73 31.15 13.99
CA ILE A 102 -19.24 30.42 12.81
C ILE A 102 -18.27 30.51 11.60
N SER A 103 -17.25 31.37 11.65
CA SER A 103 -16.27 31.53 10.55
C SER A 103 -15.12 30.52 10.56
N LEU A 104 -15.07 29.61 11.54
CA LEU A 104 -14.05 28.55 11.64
C LEU A 104 -14.45 27.21 10.98
N LEU A 105 -15.62 27.12 10.33
CA LEU A 105 -15.98 26.02 9.43
C LEU A 105 -15.25 26.14 8.07
N ASN A 106 -13.94 26.39 8.12
CA ASN A 106 -13.07 26.10 6.99
C ASN A 106 -12.90 24.58 6.96
N LEU A 107 -13.76 23.89 6.19
CA LEU A 107 -13.59 22.50 5.78
C LEU A 107 -12.39 22.36 4.83
N ASN A 108 -11.21 22.81 5.26
CA ASN A 108 -9.96 22.27 4.76
C ASN A 108 -9.71 21.01 5.58
N THR A 109 -10.32 19.90 5.17
CA THR A 109 -9.89 18.58 5.63
C THR A 109 -8.50 18.34 5.04
N PRO A 110 -7.40 18.35 5.83
CA PRO A 110 -6.18 17.73 5.36
C PRO A 110 -6.49 16.26 5.15
N PHE A 111 -6.17 15.74 3.97
CA PHE A 111 -6.24 14.30 3.68
C PHE A 111 -5.62 13.52 4.84
N ARG A 112 -6.43 12.62 5.40
CA ARG A 112 -6.09 11.73 6.51
C ARG A 112 -4.80 10.99 6.15
N LYS A 113 -3.74 11.17 6.96
CA LYS A 113 -2.49 10.41 6.85
C LYS A 113 -2.80 8.92 6.83
N LEU A 114 -2.65 8.27 5.68
CA LEU A 114 -2.63 6.81 5.61
C LEU A 114 -1.26 6.35 6.10
N GLU A 115 -1.13 6.11 7.41
CA GLU A 115 0.03 5.38 7.91
C GLU A 115 0.03 3.96 7.32
N PHE A 116 0.66 3.82 6.16
CA PHE A 116 0.78 2.56 5.44
C PHE A 116 1.83 1.70 6.17
N ILE A 117 1.39 0.97 7.20
CA ILE A 117 2.23 0.07 8.02
C ILE A 117 2.50 -1.26 7.26
N VAL A 118 2.56 -1.22 5.92
CA VAL A 118 2.93 -2.42 5.14
C VAL A 118 4.44 -2.42 4.93
N SER A 119 5.13 -3.28 5.69
CA SER A 119 6.56 -3.50 5.50
C SER A 119 6.83 -4.15 4.14
N ALA A 120 7.52 -3.43 3.24
CA ALA A 120 7.89 -3.91 1.91
C ALA A 120 8.54 -5.31 1.94
N ARG A 121 9.43 -5.55 2.92
CA ARG A 121 10.11 -6.85 3.07
C ARG A 121 9.16 -7.97 3.47
N LYS A 122 8.20 -7.70 4.37
CA LYS A 122 7.23 -8.71 4.82
C LYS A 122 6.27 -9.06 3.68
N ALA A 123 5.78 -8.05 2.96
CA ALA A 123 4.93 -8.25 1.79
C ALA A 123 5.63 -9.07 0.71
N ALA A 124 6.86 -8.69 0.34
CA ALA A 124 7.63 -9.43 -0.68
C ALA A 124 7.91 -10.88 -0.27
N ARG A 125 8.26 -11.14 0.99
CA ARG A 125 8.48 -12.51 1.49
C ARG A 125 7.20 -13.35 1.46
N PHE A 126 6.08 -12.75 1.85
CA PHE A 126 4.78 -13.44 1.80
C PHE A 126 4.44 -13.82 0.35
N LEU A 127 4.50 -12.86 -0.58
CA LEU A 127 4.22 -13.11 -1.99
C LEU A 127 5.18 -14.15 -2.59
N LEU A 128 6.48 -14.05 -2.32
CA LEU A 128 7.46 -15.03 -2.78
C LEU A 128 7.19 -16.44 -2.22
N THR A 129 6.71 -16.54 -0.99
CA THR A 129 6.32 -17.83 -0.39
C THR A 129 5.12 -18.41 -1.14
N VAL A 130 4.12 -17.58 -1.47
CA VAL A 130 2.96 -17.98 -2.27
C VAL A 130 3.40 -18.47 -3.66
N VAL A 131 4.24 -17.71 -4.37
CA VAL A 131 4.81 -18.11 -5.69
C VAL A 131 5.52 -19.46 -5.59
N THR A 132 6.39 -19.61 -4.59
CA THR A 132 7.14 -20.87 -4.40
C THR A 132 6.20 -22.05 -4.17
N VAL A 133 5.15 -21.86 -3.36
CA VAL A 133 4.15 -22.90 -3.12
C VAL A 133 3.37 -23.23 -4.40
N LEU A 134 2.93 -22.22 -5.16
CA LEU A 134 2.19 -22.43 -6.42
C LEU A 134 3.04 -23.19 -7.44
N VAL A 135 4.30 -22.81 -7.64
CA VAL A 135 5.24 -23.49 -8.53
C VAL A 135 5.47 -24.94 -8.10
N LEU A 136 5.67 -25.19 -6.80
CA LEU A 136 5.83 -26.56 -6.30
C LEU A 136 4.56 -27.41 -6.50
N LEU A 137 3.38 -26.83 -6.25
CA LEU A 137 2.11 -27.51 -6.48
C LEU A 137 1.91 -27.82 -7.96
N SER A 138 2.24 -26.89 -8.86
CA SER A 138 2.23 -27.11 -10.31
C SER A 138 3.13 -28.26 -10.72
N LEU A 139 4.40 -28.27 -10.30
CA LEU A 139 5.34 -29.35 -10.61
C LEU A 139 4.87 -30.70 -10.08
N ILE A 140 4.28 -30.73 -8.88
CA ILE A 140 3.65 -31.94 -8.34
C ILE A 140 2.46 -32.35 -9.21
N GLY A 141 1.57 -31.41 -9.57
CA GLY A 141 0.42 -31.65 -10.44
C GLY A 141 0.82 -32.27 -11.78
N GLN A 142 1.81 -31.67 -12.44
CA GLN A 142 2.35 -32.16 -13.71
C GLN A 142 3.03 -33.52 -13.56
N PHE A 143 3.79 -33.75 -12.48
CA PHE A 143 4.38 -35.06 -12.23
C PHE A 143 3.31 -36.15 -12.07
N ASN A 144 2.23 -35.86 -11.35
CA ASN A 144 1.12 -36.79 -11.21
C ASN A 144 0.45 -37.07 -12.55
N HIS A 145 0.20 -36.03 -13.36
CA HIS A 145 -0.42 -36.17 -14.69
C HIS A 145 0.43 -37.03 -15.64
N TYR A 146 1.74 -36.80 -15.70
CA TYR A 146 2.63 -37.50 -16.64
C TYR A 146 3.10 -38.89 -16.21
N PHE A 147 3.24 -39.16 -14.90
CA PHE A 147 3.91 -40.39 -14.42
C PHE A 147 3.03 -41.33 -13.60
N LEU A 148 1.91 -40.87 -13.03
CA LEU A 148 1.05 -41.73 -12.23
C LEU A 148 -0.18 -42.22 -13.02
N PRO A 149 -0.67 -43.45 -12.75
CA PRO A 149 -1.93 -43.93 -13.30
C PRO A 149 -3.11 -43.05 -12.90
N ASP A 150 -4.23 -43.18 -13.61
CA ASP A 150 -5.45 -42.40 -13.34
C ASP A 150 -5.99 -42.67 -11.93
N TYR A 151 -6.31 -41.61 -11.20
CA TYR A 151 -6.98 -41.68 -9.89
C TYR A 151 -7.95 -40.49 -9.70
N PRO A 152 -8.94 -40.60 -8.79
CA PRO A 152 -9.93 -39.55 -8.59
C PRO A 152 -9.28 -38.20 -8.26
N PHE A 153 -9.78 -37.13 -8.88
CA PHE A 153 -9.30 -35.75 -8.70
C PHE A 153 -7.89 -35.44 -9.23
N ARG A 154 -7.17 -36.38 -9.88
CA ARG A 154 -5.84 -36.10 -10.47
C ARG A 154 -5.88 -34.92 -11.43
N GLU A 155 -6.75 -34.99 -12.45
CA GLU A 155 -6.87 -33.95 -13.47
C GLU A 155 -7.32 -32.61 -12.88
N LEU A 156 -8.26 -32.64 -11.94
CA LEU A 156 -8.72 -31.43 -11.26
C LEU A 156 -7.56 -30.76 -10.50
N PHE A 157 -6.74 -31.54 -9.79
CA PHE A 157 -5.58 -31.01 -9.08
C PHE A 157 -4.54 -30.43 -10.05
N ALA A 158 -4.23 -31.14 -11.13
CA ALA A 158 -3.32 -30.66 -12.17
C ALA A 158 -3.82 -29.35 -12.77
N GLN A 159 -5.08 -29.27 -13.21
CA GLN A 159 -5.67 -28.06 -13.81
C GLN A 159 -5.71 -26.86 -12.84
N LEU A 160 -6.07 -27.08 -11.56
CA LEU A 160 -6.16 -26.00 -10.58
C LEU A 160 -4.79 -25.45 -10.16
N THR A 161 -3.72 -26.21 -10.34
CA THR A 161 -2.36 -25.85 -9.90
C THR A 161 -1.40 -25.59 -11.05
N ASN A 162 -1.76 -25.95 -12.28
CA ASN A 162 -0.93 -25.73 -13.45
C ASN A 162 -0.72 -24.24 -13.67
N VAL A 163 0.52 -23.84 -13.88
CA VAL A 163 0.88 -22.43 -14.12
C VAL A 163 0.63 -22.00 -15.56
N ASP A 164 0.58 -22.95 -16.50
CA ASP A 164 0.31 -22.72 -17.94
C ASP A 164 -1.19 -22.60 -18.26
N GLU A 165 -2.07 -22.99 -17.33
CA GLU A 165 -3.51 -22.97 -17.57
C GLU A 165 -4.12 -21.65 -17.12
N GLU A 166 -5.23 -21.30 -17.75
CA GLU A 166 -6.02 -20.12 -17.42
C GLU A 166 -7.11 -20.43 -16.40
N VAL A 167 -7.51 -19.43 -15.61
CA VAL A 167 -8.64 -19.52 -14.65
C VAL A 167 -8.38 -20.51 -13.49
N ASN A 168 -7.22 -20.39 -12.85
CA ASN A 168 -6.84 -21.22 -11.70
C ASN A 168 -6.15 -20.42 -10.57
N PHE A 169 -5.49 -21.11 -9.62
CA PHE A 169 -4.82 -20.43 -8.50
C PHE A 169 -3.61 -19.58 -8.93
N PRO A 170 -2.68 -20.07 -9.79
CA PRO A 170 -1.65 -19.24 -10.42
C PRO A 170 -2.18 -17.98 -11.11
N THR A 171 -3.11 -18.10 -12.07
CA THR A 171 -3.64 -16.94 -12.81
C THR A 171 -4.28 -15.92 -11.87
N LEU A 172 -5.06 -16.38 -10.88
CA LEU A 172 -5.67 -15.51 -9.88
C LEU A 172 -4.61 -14.74 -9.07
N TYR A 173 -3.51 -15.41 -8.71
CA TYR A 173 -2.39 -14.77 -8.02
C TYR A 173 -1.73 -13.71 -8.91
N SER A 174 -1.33 -14.07 -10.12
CA SER A 174 -0.65 -13.17 -11.07
C SER A 174 -1.50 -11.94 -11.38
N ALA A 175 -2.77 -12.15 -11.72
CA ALA A 175 -3.72 -11.06 -11.98
C ALA A 175 -3.90 -10.15 -10.76
N SER A 176 -4.00 -10.72 -9.56
CA SER A 176 -4.11 -9.95 -8.31
C SER A 176 -2.84 -9.16 -7.99
N ALA A 177 -1.66 -9.75 -8.22
CA ALA A 177 -0.38 -9.11 -7.96
C ALA A 177 -0.12 -7.94 -8.92
N LEU A 178 -0.51 -8.08 -10.20
CA LEU A 178 -0.51 -6.99 -11.17
C LEU A 178 -1.50 -5.88 -10.78
N LEU A 179 -2.70 -6.23 -10.31
CA LEU A 179 -3.69 -5.26 -9.82
C LEU A 179 -3.19 -4.50 -8.59
N ILE A 180 -2.54 -5.19 -7.64
CA ILE A 180 -1.89 -4.56 -6.49
C ILE A 180 -0.80 -3.59 -6.97
N SER A 181 0.02 -3.99 -7.95
CA SER A 181 1.03 -3.11 -8.54
C SER A 181 0.40 -1.86 -9.17
N SER A 182 -0.70 -2.02 -9.91
CA SER A 182 -1.50 -0.92 -10.46
C SER A 182 -2.01 0.03 -9.38
N ALA A 183 -2.56 -0.51 -8.28
CA ALA A 183 -3.06 0.28 -7.16
C ALA A 183 -1.94 1.04 -6.43
N LEU A 184 -0.78 0.41 -6.20
CA LEU A 184 0.39 1.07 -5.62
C LEU A 184 0.91 2.21 -6.51
N LEU A 185 0.95 2.00 -7.83
CA LEU A 185 1.30 3.03 -8.80
C LEU A 185 0.29 4.20 -8.78
N ALA A 186 -1.01 3.90 -8.66
CA ALA A 186 -2.06 4.92 -8.53
C ALA A 186 -1.90 5.75 -7.25
N ILE A 187 -1.61 5.10 -6.12
CA ILE A 187 -1.34 5.76 -4.84
C ILE A 187 -0.13 6.69 -4.95
N ILE A 188 0.96 6.22 -5.57
CA ILE A 188 2.15 7.07 -5.82
C ILE A 188 1.78 8.25 -6.73
N ALA A 189 1.05 8.02 -7.81
CA ALA A 189 0.62 9.08 -8.74
C ALA A 189 -0.23 10.14 -8.02
N TYR A 190 -1.18 9.70 -7.20
CA TYR A 190 -2.05 10.58 -6.42
C TYR A 190 -1.26 11.41 -5.40
N ALA A 191 -0.35 10.77 -4.64
CA ALA A 191 0.52 11.46 -3.69
C ALA A 191 1.40 12.51 -4.38
N LYS A 192 2.00 12.16 -5.54
CA LYS A 192 2.80 13.09 -6.34
C LYS A 192 1.98 14.27 -6.86
N LYS A 193 0.73 14.03 -7.26
CA LYS A 193 -0.20 15.07 -7.72
C LYS A 193 -0.54 16.04 -6.59
N SER A 194 -0.84 15.52 -5.40
CA SER A 194 -1.16 16.33 -4.21
C SER A 194 -0.01 17.24 -3.79
N ASN A 195 1.23 16.78 -4.00
CA ASN A 195 2.44 17.54 -3.67
C ASN A 195 2.94 18.46 -4.80
N GLY A 196 2.21 18.56 -5.92
CA GLY A 196 2.63 19.37 -7.08
C GLY A 196 3.93 18.90 -7.74
N GLU A 197 4.27 17.62 -7.60
CA GLU A 197 5.52 17.07 -8.10
C GLU A 197 5.49 16.79 -9.61
N ARG A 198 6.68 16.65 -10.21
CA ARG A 198 6.82 16.31 -11.63
C ARG A 198 6.53 14.82 -11.88
N TYR A 199 6.31 14.47 -13.15
CA TYR A 199 6.13 13.09 -13.64
C TYR A 199 4.87 12.34 -13.16
N VAL A 200 3.87 13.04 -12.61
CA VAL A 200 2.57 12.44 -12.20
C VAL A 200 1.95 11.60 -13.32
N GLN A 201 1.92 12.14 -14.54
CA GLN A 201 1.34 11.46 -15.71
C GLN A 201 1.99 10.12 -16.02
N TYR A 202 3.29 9.94 -15.72
CA TYR A 202 3.99 8.68 -15.97
C TYR A 202 3.61 7.61 -14.94
N TRP A 203 3.47 7.99 -13.67
CA TRP A 203 2.95 7.09 -12.63
C TRP A 203 1.49 6.68 -12.92
N SER A 204 0.65 7.63 -13.35
CA SER A 204 -0.72 7.34 -13.76
C SER A 204 -0.77 6.42 -14.98
N ALA A 205 0.06 6.67 -16.00
CA ALA A 205 0.13 5.83 -17.19
C ALA A 205 0.58 4.39 -16.85
N LEU A 206 1.60 4.23 -15.99
CA LEU A 206 2.02 2.90 -15.52
C LEU A 206 0.91 2.20 -14.75
N SER A 207 0.17 2.90 -13.89
CA SER A 207 -0.96 2.31 -13.18
C SER A 207 -2.01 1.74 -14.15
N ILE A 208 -2.36 2.50 -15.20
CA ILE A 208 -3.30 2.05 -16.23
C ILE A 208 -2.73 0.85 -17.01
N ILE A 209 -1.44 0.88 -17.37
CA ILE A 209 -0.79 -0.25 -18.07
C ILE A 209 -0.87 -1.52 -17.22
N PHE A 210 -0.52 -1.45 -15.93
CA PHE A 210 -0.59 -2.62 -15.03
C PHE A 210 -2.02 -3.11 -14.79
N MET A 211 -3.01 -2.22 -14.82
CA MET A 211 -4.42 -2.62 -14.77
C MET A 211 -4.82 -3.40 -16.03
N ILE A 212 -4.35 -2.96 -17.21
CA ILE A 212 -4.58 -3.68 -18.47
C ILE A 212 -3.88 -5.04 -18.46
N LEU A 213 -2.62 -5.11 -17.99
CA LEU A 213 -1.90 -6.38 -17.86
C LEU A 213 -2.60 -7.34 -16.89
N SER A 214 -3.11 -6.83 -15.75
CA SER A 214 -3.91 -7.63 -14.82
C SER A 214 -5.19 -8.19 -15.46
N LEU A 215 -5.82 -7.41 -16.34
CA LEU A 215 -7.02 -7.84 -17.06
C LEU A 215 -6.68 -8.86 -18.16
N ASP A 216 -5.56 -8.66 -18.85
CA ASP A 216 -5.05 -9.59 -19.86
C ASP A 216 -4.76 -10.95 -19.23
N GLU A 217 -3.99 -10.96 -18.14
CA GLU A 217 -3.70 -12.15 -17.34
C GLU A 217 -4.96 -12.89 -16.90
N PHE A 218 -6.00 -12.19 -16.44
CA PHE A 218 -7.23 -12.84 -16.00
C PHE A 218 -8.09 -13.38 -17.16
N LEU A 219 -7.94 -12.85 -18.36
CA LEU A 219 -8.80 -13.14 -19.51
C LEU A 219 -8.09 -13.90 -20.64
N GLY A 220 -6.78 -14.13 -20.55
CA GLY A 220 -5.93 -14.66 -21.62
C GLY A 220 -6.13 -13.92 -22.95
N LEU A 221 -6.09 -12.58 -22.96
CA LEU A 221 -6.35 -11.85 -24.23
C LEU A 221 -5.22 -12.02 -25.23
N HIS A 222 -3.97 -12.03 -24.77
CA HIS A 222 -2.81 -12.26 -25.62
C HIS A 222 -2.84 -13.64 -26.27
N GLU A 223 -3.32 -14.68 -25.57
CA GLU A 223 -3.51 -16.02 -26.12
C GLU A 223 -4.50 -16.04 -27.29
N LYS A 224 -5.61 -15.31 -27.16
CA LYS A 224 -6.67 -15.24 -28.19
C LYS A 224 -6.18 -14.64 -29.50
N VAL A 225 -5.09 -13.86 -29.46
CA VAL A 225 -4.47 -13.24 -30.64
C VAL A 225 -3.51 -14.20 -31.34
N ILE A 226 -2.97 -15.22 -30.66
CA ILE A 226 -1.96 -16.12 -31.21
C ILE A 226 -2.43 -16.79 -32.50
N VAL A 227 -3.55 -17.52 -32.46
CA VAL A 227 -4.03 -18.32 -33.60
C VAL A 227 -4.34 -17.46 -34.82
N PRO A 228 -5.15 -16.37 -34.73
CA PRO A 228 -5.42 -15.49 -35.87
C PRO A 228 -4.14 -14.91 -36.49
N LEU A 229 -3.21 -14.46 -35.66
CA LEU A 229 -2.00 -13.77 -36.11
C LEU A 229 -0.99 -14.74 -36.72
N ARG A 230 -0.86 -15.94 -36.14
CA ARG A 230 0.00 -17.02 -36.66
C ARG A 230 -0.41 -17.44 -38.07
N HIS A 231 -1.70 -17.65 -38.30
CA HIS A 231 -2.19 -18.02 -39.64
C HIS A 231 -1.97 -16.91 -40.67
N THR A 232 -2.15 -15.65 -40.26
CA THR A 232 -1.99 -14.49 -41.15
C THR A 232 -0.53 -14.25 -41.51
N LEU A 233 0.37 -14.32 -40.53
CA LEU A 233 1.80 -14.05 -40.71
C LEU A 233 2.59 -15.28 -41.16
N LYS A 234 1.98 -16.47 -41.16
CA LYS A 234 2.66 -17.77 -41.33
C LYS A 234 3.87 -17.90 -40.39
N ALA A 235 3.69 -17.41 -39.17
CA ALA A 235 4.74 -17.35 -38.16
C ALA A 235 5.02 -18.75 -37.58
N GLY A 236 6.25 -18.96 -37.15
CA GLY A 236 6.72 -20.21 -36.55
C GLY A 236 8.10 -20.03 -35.89
N GLY A 237 8.65 -21.11 -35.37
CA GLY A 237 9.88 -21.15 -34.59
C GLY A 237 9.72 -20.29 -33.34
N LEU A 238 10.62 -19.33 -33.16
CA LEU A 238 10.57 -18.40 -32.03
C LEU A 238 9.30 -17.52 -31.99
N PHE A 239 8.56 -17.40 -33.10
CA PHE A 239 7.30 -16.62 -33.16
C PHE A 239 6.07 -17.51 -33.26
N TYR A 240 6.19 -18.78 -32.86
CA TYR A 240 5.07 -19.72 -32.81
C TYR A 240 3.93 -19.19 -31.92
N TYR A 241 4.26 -18.57 -30.79
CA TYR A 241 3.36 -17.74 -30.01
C TYR A 241 3.45 -16.29 -30.52
N THR A 242 2.54 -15.95 -31.43
CA THR A 242 2.70 -14.76 -32.29
C THR A 242 2.39 -13.45 -31.56
N TRP A 243 1.77 -13.48 -30.37
CA TRP A 243 1.52 -12.27 -29.58
C TRP A 243 2.83 -11.61 -29.10
N VAL A 244 3.94 -12.37 -29.01
CA VAL A 244 5.29 -11.85 -28.77
C VAL A 244 5.63 -10.67 -29.69
N ILE A 245 5.12 -10.66 -30.94
CA ILE A 245 5.37 -9.56 -31.89
C ILE A 245 4.74 -8.24 -31.42
N PRO A 246 3.40 -8.12 -31.26
CA PRO A 246 2.81 -6.91 -30.69
C PRO A 246 3.29 -6.61 -29.27
N GLY A 247 3.53 -7.63 -28.44
CA GLY A 247 4.10 -7.48 -27.10
C GLY A 247 5.47 -6.80 -27.11
N THR A 248 6.39 -7.26 -27.97
CA THR A 248 7.72 -6.66 -28.14
C THR A 248 7.64 -5.20 -28.61
N ILE A 249 6.76 -4.91 -29.59
CA ILE A 249 6.55 -3.54 -30.07
C ILE A 249 6.05 -2.65 -28.92
N PHE A 250 5.07 -3.13 -28.15
CA PHE A 250 4.53 -2.43 -26.99
C PHE A 250 5.61 -2.15 -25.92
N VAL A 251 6.43 -3.15 -25.58
CA VAL A 251 7.54 -3.01 -24.64
C VAL A 251 8.55 -1.98 -25.11
N LEU A 252 8.93 -1.99 -26.40
CA LEU A 252 9.86 -1.01 -26.96
C LEU A 252 9.30 0.42 -26.87
N ILE A 253 8.01 0.62 -27.20
CA ILE A 253 7.33 1.92 -27.06
C ILE A 253 7.33 2.37 -25.59
N CYS A 254 7.03 1.46 -24.67
CA CYS A 254 7.06 1.76 -23.23
C CYS A 254 8.47 2.14 -22.78
N LEU A 255 9.49 1.33 -23.07
CA LEU A 255 10.87 1.62 -22.69
C LEU A 255 11.27 3.01 -23.17
N LEU A 256 11.13 3.31 -24.46
CA LEU A 256 11.48 4.61 -25.03
C LEU A 256 10.71 5.77 -24.39
N SER A 257 9.40 5.62 -24.18
CA SER A 257 8.54 6.66 -23.59
C SER A 257 8.86 6.92 -22.12
N PHE A 258 9.23 5.88 -21.36
CA PHE A 258 9.49 5.95 -19.92
C PHE A 258 10.98 6.08 -19.57
N MET A 259 11.93 6.00 -20.53
CA MET A 259 13.37 6.09 -20.24
C MET A 259 13.75 7.35 -19.43
N ARG A 260 13.22 8.52 -19.84
CA ARG A 260 13.49 9.79 -19.15
C ARG A 260 12.92 9.83 -17.74
N PHE A 261 11.76 9.18 -17.54
CA PHE A 261 11.13 9.04 -16.23
C PHE A 261 11.93 8.09 -15.33
N LEU A 262 12.32 6.93 -15.85
CA LEU A 262 13.14 5.95 -15.13
C LEU A 262 14.48 6.55 -14.70
N ALA A 263 15.12 7.34 -15.56
CA ALA A 263 16.37 8.04 -15.25
C ALA A 263 16.21 9.12 -14.16
N ALA A 264 15.00 9.61 -13.92
CA ALA A 264 14.72 10.61 -12.88
C ALA A 264 14.44 9.98 -11.50
N LEU A 265 14.29 8.65 -11.41
CA LEU A 265 14.01 7.96 -10.15
C LEU A 265 15.26 7.83 -9.27
N PRO A 266 15.10 7.72 -7.94
CA PRO A 266 16.20 7.38 -7.05
C PRO A 266 16.88 6.07 -7.47
N VAL A 267 18.21 6.04 -7.46
CA VAL A 267 19.04 4.94 -8.01
C VAL A 267 18.60 3.55 -7.50
N LYS A 268 18.21 3.45 -6.22
CA LYS A 268 17.74 2.18 -5.64
C LYS A 268 16.43 1.71 -6.28
N THR A 269 15.43 2.60 -6.40
CA THR A 269 14.13 2.30 -7.00
C THR A 269 14.28 2.04 -8.50
N GLN A 270 15.09 2.84 -9.19
CA GLN A 270 15.40 2.65 -10.61
C GLN A 270 15.96 1.25 -10.87
N ARG A 271 16.99 0.83 -10.12
CA ARG A 271 17.58 -0.51 -10.28
C ARG A 271 16.57 -1.63 -10.02
N LEU A 272 15.75 -1.51 -8.98
CA LEU A 272 14.74 -2.52 -8.67
C LEU A 272 13.67 -2.62 -9.75
N ILE A 273 13.19 -1.50 -10.29
CA ILE A 273 12.22 -1.49 -11.40
C ILE A 273 12.84 -2.09 -12.67
N LEU A 274 14.10 -1.77 -12.98
CA LEU A 274 14.79 -2.35 -14.12
C LEU A 274 14.97 -3.87 -13.96
N ILE A 275 15.38 -4.34 -12.77
CA ILE A 275 15.49 -5.78 -12.49
C ILE A 275 14.13 -6.46 -12.61
N ALA A 276 13.09 -5.89 -11.99
CA ALA A 276 11.73 -6.42 -12.07
C ALA A 276 11.25 -6.53 -13.53
N GLY A 277 11.40 -5.44 -14.30
CA GLY A 277 11.02 -5.41 -15.71
C GLY A 277 11.82 -6.39 -16.56
N SER A 278 13.14 -6.51 -16.37
CA SER A 278 13.96 -7.48 -17.10
C SER A 278 13.61 -8.93 -16.77
N VAL A 279 13.29 -9.23 -15.52
CA VAL A 279 12.88 -10.58 -15.10
C VAL A 279 11.50 -10.92 -15.70
N TYR A 280 10.53 -10.00 -15.58
CA TYR A 280 9.18 -10.18 -16.13
C TYR A 280 9.20 -10.34 -17.65
N ILE A 281 9.76 -9.36 -18.38
CA ILE A 281 9.85 -9.38 -19.85
C ILE A 281 10.71 -10.56 -20.34
N GLY A 282 11.71 -10.95 -19.56
CA GLY A 282 12.55 -12.11 -19.85
C GLY A 282 11.76 -13.43 -19.83
N GLY A 283 10.77 -13.57 -18.95
CA GLY A 283 9.81 -14.68 -18.98
C GLY A 283 8.88 -14.52 -20.18
N ALA A 284 8.00 -13.53 -20.09
CA ALA A 284 6.90 -13.22 -21.01
C ALA A 284 7.25 -13.17 -22.49
N LEU A 285 8.46 -12.72 -22.86
CA LEU A 285 8.90 -12.69 -24.25
C LEU A 285 10.08 -13.64 -24.48
N GLY A 286 11.01 -13.72 -23.55
CA GLY A 286 12.25 -14.47 -23.75
C GLY A 286 12.04 -15.98 -23.66
N VAL A 287 11.49 -16.46 -22.56
CA VAL A 287 11.21 -17.89 -22.34
C VAL A 287 10.08 -18.33 -23.27
N GLU A 288 9.06 -17.50 -23.46
CA GLU A 288 7.94 -17.85 -24.33
C GLU A 288 8.37 -18.08 -25.79
N MET A 289 9.32 -17.30 -26.30
CA MET A 289 9.91 -17.56 -27.63
C MET A 289 10.62 -18.92 -27.69
N LEU A 290 11.27 -19.35 -26.60
CA LEU A 290 11.89 -20.67 -26.50
C LEU A 290 10.83 -21.77 -26.42
N ASP A 291 9.76 -21.55 -25.66
CA ASP A 291 8.63 -22.47 -25.57
C ASP A 291 7.92 -22.63 -26.90
N GLY A 292 7.68 -21.54 -27.63
CA GLY A 292 7.12 -21.58 -28.98
C GLY A 292 8.01 -22.36 -29.96
N TYR A 293 9.33 -22.20 -29.88
CA TYR A 293 10.25 -22.99 -30.70
C TYR A 293 10.21 -24.47 -30.35
N TYR A 294 10.16 -24.80 -29.05
CA TYR A 294 10.05 -26.17 -28.57
C TYR A 294 8.72 -26.81 -28.99
N ALA A 295 7.59 -26.12 -28.77
CA ALA A 295 6.24 -26.56 -29.11
C ALA A 295 6.01 -26.77 -30.61
N GLN A 296 6.79 -26.10 -31.48
CA GLN A 296 6.75 -26.39 -32.91
C GLN A 296 7.52 -27.66 -33.28
N MET A 297 8.67 -27.90 -32.65
CA MET A 297 9.55 -29.02 -32.99
C MET A 297 9.10 -30.32 -32.34
N TYR A 298 8.48 -30.21 -31.16
CA TYR A 298 8.00 -31.30 -30.33
C TYR A 298 6.51 -31.12 -30.02
N SER A 299 5.95 -31.92 -29.10
CA SER A 299 4.62 -31.66 -28.56
C SER A 299 4.69 -30.68 -27.38
N ASN A 300 3.64 -29.87 -27.25
CA ASN A 300 3.34 -29.15 -26.00
C ASN A 300 2.93 -30.12 -24.88
N ASP A 301 2.48 -31.33 -25.22
CA ASP A 301 2.21 -32.39 -24.26
C ASP A 301 3.50 -33.15 -23.88
N SER A 302 4.38 -32.49 -23.13
CA SER A 302 5.57 -33.13 -22.57
C SER A 302 6.02 -32.48 -21.27
N MET A 303 6.54 -33.27 -20.33
CA MET A 303 7.09 -32.75 -19.06
C MET A 303 8.17 -31.68 -19.28
N MET A 304 8.95 -31.77 -20.36
CA MET A 304 9.96 -30.76 -20.67
C MET A 304 9.33 -29.40 -21.02
N TYR A 305 8.24 -29.40 -21.80
CA TYR A 305 7.46 -28.20 -22.08
C TYR A 305 6.92 -27.61 -20.77
N SER A 306 6.27 -28.43 -19.92
CA SER A 306 5.76 -27.96 -18.62
C SER A 306 6.83 -27.36 -17.71
N ILE A 307 8.07 -27.87 -17.74
CA ILE A 307 9.19 -27.30 -16.98
C ILE A 307 9.61 -25.93 -17.54
N LEU A 308 9.68 -25.78 -18.86
CA LEU A 308 10.02 -24.50 -19.50
C LEU A 308 8.95 -23.45 -19.18
N THR A 309 7.67 -23.78 -19.35
CA THR A 309 6.58 -22.89 -18.97
C THR A 309 6.59 -22.57 -17.46
N THR A 310 6.94 -23.54 -16.61
CA THR A 310 7.09 -23.25 -15.18
C THR A 310 8.21 -22.22 -14.91
N ILE A 311 9.28 -22.22 -15.71
CA ILE A 311 10.34 -21.22 -15.61
C ILE A 311 9.83 -19.86 -16.07
N GLU A 312 9.10 -19.81 -17.18
CA GLU A 312 8.44 -18.61 -17.70
C GLU A 312 7.57 -17.95 -16.62
N GLU A 313 6.59 -18.69 -16.13
CA GLU A 313 5.61 -18.26 -15.13
C GLU A 313 6.25 -17.85 -13.81
N PHE A 314 7.27 -18.60 -13.38
CA PHE A 314 8.04 -18.22 -12.20
C PHE A 314 8.77 -16.89 -12.40
N MET A 315 9.35 -16.65 -13.57
CA MET A 315 10.02 -15.39 -13.88
C MET A 315 9.03 -14.23 -13.89
N GLU A 316 7.85 -14.40 -14.49
CA GLU A 316 6.79 -13.39 -14.46
C GLU A 316 6.36 -13.03 -13.04
N MET A 317 5.95 -14.03 -12.27
CA MET A 317 5.54 -13.84 -10.87
C MET A 317 6.65 -13.21 -10.02
N LEU A 318 7.90 -13.64 -10.20
CA LEU A 318 9.06 -13.08 -9.50
C LEU A 318 9.29 -11.62 -9.86
N GLY A 319 9.17 -11.27 -11.15
CA GLY A 319 9.25 -9.89 -11.62
C GLY A 319 8.25 -8.98 -10.92
N ILE A 320 6.99 -9.43 -10.79
CA ILE A 320 5.94 -8.70 -10.09
C ILE A 320 6.25 -8.56 -8.59
N VAL A 321 6.76 -9.60 -7.92
CA VAL A 321 7.17 -9.53 -6.51
C VAL A 321 8.27 -8.50 -6.28
N ILE A 322 9.28 -8.46 -7.16
CA ILE A 322 10.37 -7.47 -7.09
C ILE A 322 9.81 -6.06 -7.31
N LEU A 323 8.86 -5.90 -8.23
CA LEU A 323 8.21 -4.61 -8.47
C LEU A 323 7.42 -4.13 -7.25
N ILE A 324 6.57 -4.98 -6.65
CA ILE A 324 5.80 -4.64 -5.45
C ILE A 324 6.74 -4.23 -4.32
N TYR A 325 7.84 -4.96 -4.13
CA TYR A 325 8.89 -4.57 -3.18
C TYR A 325 9.46 -3.18 -3.49
N ALA A 326 9.77 -2.90 -4.76
CA ALA A 326 10.30 -1.61 -5.19
C ALA A 326 9.32 -0.46 -4.90
N LEU A 327 8.04 -0.64 -5.20
CA LEU A 327 6.99 0.35 -5.00
C LEU A 327 6.72 0.62 -3.52
N LEU A 328 6.58 -0.44 -2.70
CA LEU A 328 6.40 -0.29 -1.25
C LEU A 328 7.64 0.33 -0.60
N SER A 329 8.85 -0.05 -1.04
CA SER A 329 10.10 0.57 -0.56
C SER A 329 10.19 2.04 -0.97
N TYR A 330 9.70 2.40 -2.15
CA TYR A 330 9.64 3.79 -2.62
C TYR A 330 8.68 4.61 -1.76
N ILE A 331 7.47 4.10 -1.53
CA ILE A 331 6.45 4.72 -0.66
C ILE A 331 7.03 4.95 0.76
N SER A 332 7.60 3.91 1.38
CA SER A 332 8.14 4.01 2.74
C SER A 332 9.31 5.01 2.86
N SER A 333 10.10 5.16 1.80
CA SER A 333 11.29 6.03 1.83
C SER A 333 10.99 7.47 1.47
N PHE A 334 10.05 7.72 0.55
CA PHE A 334 9.84 9.02 -0.08
C PHE A 334 8.46 9.63 0.16
N MET A 335 7.52 8.89 0.77
CA MET A 335 6.14 9.36 1.02
C MET A 335 5.77 9.35 2.51
N LYS A 336 6.75 9.51 3.42
CA LYS A 336 6.47 9.64 4.85
C LYS A 336 5.56 10.85 5.10
N GLY A 337 4.29 10.58 5.45
CA GLY A 337 3.30 11.61 5.82
C GLY A 337 2.14 11.80 4.85
N VAL A 338 1.95 10.91 3.86
CA VAL A 338 0.68 10.78 3.10
C VAL A 338 -0.30 9.92 3.88
#